data_AF-A0A818DVU7-F1
#
_entry.id   AF-A0A818DVU7-F1
#
_cell.length_a   1.000
_cell.length_b   1.000
_cell.length_c   1.000
_cell.angle_alpha   90.00
_cell.angle_beta   90.00
_cell.angle_gamma   90.00
#
_symmetry.space_group_name_H-M   'P 1'
#
loop_
_entity.id
_entity.type
_entity.pdbx_description
1 polymer ?
#
loop_
_entity_poly.entity_id
_entity_poly.type
_entity_poly.pdbx_seq_one_letter_code
_entity_poly.pdbx_strand_id
1 'polypeptide(L)'
;MGREKALTVIKRATYLDTGFHLTNAQILSCLLALKPSDNQGRLLQIATGEGKSTIISVLAVFYVLHGKTVDIITSSPVLAERDAKENEKLYNLFDISVSHNSSENVDERRSAYEKQIVYGDVSSFQRDYLLDHFYGKRILGDRYENGRKNILVDEVDSMLLDKGNCVLYLSHQPPNLDSLESVYVFIWQMIVMNAVNGKCVPVSEMKTIVLDNIFSILDKKELNKLTKDRKIIEEIWNELIENNNIDDSGKILSSETIKFQNE
;
A
#
# COMPACT_ATOMS: atom_id res chain seq x y z
N MET A 1 35.64 -13.77 -7.78
CA MET A 1 36.69 -12.82 -7.30
C MET A 1 36.90 -13.06 -5.81
N GLY A 2 38.13 -13.02 -5.30
CA GLY A 2 38.37 -13.12 -3.85
C GLY A 2 37.86 -11.87 -3.13
N ARG A 3 37.38 -12.00 -1.87
CA ARG A 3 36.74 -10.89 -1.12
C ARG A 3 37.67 -9.67 -0.97
N GLU A 4 38.94 -9.93 -0.71
CA GLU A 4 40.00 -8.92 -0.56
C GLU A 4 40.24 -8.13 -1.85
N LYS A 5 40.27 -8.83 -2.99
CA LYS A 5 40.41 -8.19 -4.30
C LYS A 5 39.22 -7.29 -4.59
N ALA A 6 38.00 -7.76 -4.35
CA ALA A 6 36.78 -6.98 -4.55
C ALA A 6 36.83 -5.71 -3.68
N LEU A 7 37.13 -5.85 -2.39
CA LEU A 7 37.23 -4.72 -1.47
C LEU A 7 38.33 -3.72 -1.86
N THR A 8 39.43 -4.19 -2.43
CA THR A 8 40.52 -3.32 -2.91
C THR A 8 40.06 -2.45 -4.09
N VAL A 9 39.32 -3.03 -5.03
CA VAL A 9 38.74 -2.28 -6.17
C VAL A 9 37.72 -1.28 -5.68
N ILE A 10 36.82 -1.69 -4.76
CA ILE A 10 35.81 -0.79 -4.19
C ILE A 10 36.48 0.36 -3.43
N LYS A 11 37.50 0.08 -2.62
CA LYS A 11 38.29 1.11 -1.93
C LYS A 11 38.89 2.13 -2.90
N ARG A 12 39.37 1.69 -4.06
CA ARG A 12 39.89 2.60 -5.10
C ARG A 12 38.78 3.43 -5.72
N ALA A 13 37.62 2.83 -6.02
CA ALA A 13 36.48 3.56 -6.56
C ALA A 13 35.92 4.59 -5.58
N THR A 14 35.81 4.26 -4.29
CA THR A 14 35.41 5.23 -3.24
C THR A 14 36.36 6.42 -3.19
N TYR A 15 37.66 6.22 -3.35
CA TYR A 15 38.62 7.32 -3.44
C TYR A 15 38.44 8.17 -4.70
N LEU A 16 38.16 7.56 -5.86
CA LEU A 16 37.89 8.30 -7.10
C LEU A 16 36.60 9.11 -7.02
N ASP A 17 35.61 8.62 -6.27
CA ASP A 17 34.35 9.31 -6.09
C ASP A 17 34.46 10.47 -5.08
N THR A 18 34.99 10.19 -3.88
CA THR A 18 34.94 11.10 -2.72
C THR A 18 36.23 11.89 -2.50
N GLY A 19 37.36 11.43 -3.04
CA GLY A 19 38.70 11.95 -2.74
C GLY A 19 39.31 11.44 -1.42
N PHE A 20 38.58 10.63 -0.65
CA PHE A 20 39.03 10.12 0.65
C PHE A 20 39.37 8.63 0.61
N HIS A 21 40.38 8.24 1.39
CA HIS A 21 40.70 6.83 1.59
C HIS A 21 39.87 6.25 2.72
N LEU A 22 39.36 5.03 2.53
CA LEU A 22 38.73 4.28 3.61
C LEU A 22 39.70 4.13 4.79
N THR A 23 39.23 4.44 5.99
CA THR A 23 40.00 4.28 7.22
C THR A 23 40.18 2.81 7.57
N ASN A 24 41.15 2.50 8.44
CA ASN A 24 41.35 1.14 8.92
C ASN A 24 40.10 0.60 9.64
N ALA A 25 39.38 1.45 10.37
CA ALA A 25 38.12 1.09 11.03
C ALA A 25 37.00 0.74 10.04
N GLN A 26 36.88 1.50 8.95
CA GLN A 26 35.91 1.22 7.88
C GLN A 26 36.24 -0.08 7.14
N ILE A 27 37.52 -0.30 6.80
CA ILE A 27 37.98 -1.53 6.15
C ILE A 27 37.73 -2.74 7.06
N LEU A 28 38.09 -2.64 8.34
CA LEU A 28 37.86 -3.69 9.32
C LEU A 28 36.37 -4.00 9.47
N SER A 29 35.52 -2.97 9.56
CA SER A 29 34.05 -3.12 9.61
C SER A 29 33.52 -3.88 8.39
N CYS A 30 33.99 -3.52 7.18
CA CYS A 30 33.61 -4.24 5.96
C CYS A 30 34.05 -5.71 5.99
N LEU A 31 35.30 -5.99 6.39
CA LEU A 31 35.81 -7.36 6.47
C LEU A 31 35.05 -8.19 7.50
N LEU A 32 34.71 -7.60 8.65
CA LEU A 32 33.90 -8.24 9.68
C LEU A 32 32.48 -8.53 9.18
N ALA A 33 31.84 -7.58 8.50
CA ALA A 33 30.53 -7.78 7.87
C ALA A 33 30.54 -8.90 6.83
N LEU A 34 31.62 -9.02 6.05
CA LEU A 34 31.76 -9.97 4.96
C LEU A 34 32.33 -11.34 5.35
N LYS A 35 32.73 -11.56 6.60
CA LYS A 35 33.25 -12.86 7.08
C LYS A 35 32.16 -13.95 6.90
N PRO A 36 32.48 -15.21 6.58
CA PRO A 36 31.44 -16.25 6.57
C PRO A 36 30.92 -16.46 8.00
N SER A 37 29.61 -16.51 8.18
CA SER A 37 28.94 -17.01 9.39
C SER A 37 27.89 -18.02 8.97
N ASP A 38 27.56 -18.97 9.84
CA ASP A 38 26.51 -19.97 9.63
C ASP A 38 25.13 -19.29 9.69
N ASN A 39 24.80 -18.53 8.63
CA ASN A 39 23.54 -17.80 8.44
C ASN A 39 23.16 -16.75 9.50
N GLN A 40 24.07 -16.33 10.38
CA GLN A 40 23.80 -15.24 11.30
C GLN A 40 24.17 -13.89 10.67
N GLY A 41 23.19 -12.98 10.64
CA GLY A 41 23.44 -11.55 10.40
C GLY A 41 24.37 -10.97 11.47
N ARG A 42 25.00 -9.83 11.16
CA ARG A 42 25.93 -9.17 12.08
C ARG A 42 25.46 -7.77 12.44
N LEU A 43 25.57 -7.46 13.72
CA LEU A 43 25.41 -6.11 14.23
C LEU A 43 26.80 -5.51 14.44
N LEU A 44 27.08 -4.40 13.76
CA LEU A 44 28.34 -3.66 13.91
C LEU A 44 28.05 -2.32 14.56
N GLN A 45 28.65 -2.09 15.73
CA GLN A 45 28.61 -0.79 16.39
C GLN A 45 29.68 0.12 15.77
N ILE A 46 29.22 1.15 15.08
CA ILE A 46 30.06 2.16 14.41
C ILE A 46 29.65 3.49 14.99
N ALA A 47 30.60 4.22 15.60
CA ALA A 47 30.32 5.51 16.21
C ALA A 47 29.91 6.55 15.15
N THR A 48 29.05 7.51 15.54
CA THR A 48 28.67 8.62 14.67
C THR A 48 29.92 9.38 14.23
N GLY A 49 30.03 9.66 12.93
CA GLY A 49 31.20 10.31 12.33
C GLY A 49 32.27 9.36 11.78
N GLU A 50 32.23 8.06 12.08
CA GLU A 50 33.18 7.05 11.54
C GLU A 50 32.90 6.66 10.07
N GLY A 51 31.89 7.26 9.44
CA GLY A 51 31.52 7.01 8.04
C GLY A 51 30.71 5.73 7.83
N LYS A 52 29.68 5.52 8.66
CA LYS A 52 28.74 4.39 8.53
C LYS A 52 28.09 4.31 7.14
N SER A 53 27.67 5.45 6.58
CA SER A 53 27.12 5.54 5.23
C SER A 53 28.10 5.04 4.16
N THR A 54 29.39 5.35 4.30
CA THR A 54 30.44 4.83 3.41
C THR A 54 30.63 3.32 3.56
N ILE A 55 30.58 2.79 4.79
CA ILE A 55 30.65 1.34 5.02
C ILE A 55 29.47 0.64 4.35
N ILE A 56 28.26 1.20 4.47
CA ILE A 56 27.05 0.67 3.84
C ILE A 56 27.19 0.66 2.31
N SER A 57 27.63 1.75 1.68
CA SER A 57 27.76 1.81 0.22
C SER A 57 28.84 0.85 -0.31
N VAL A 58 29.96 0.71 0.40
CA VAL A 58 31.00 -0.28 0.09
C VAL A 58 30.46 -1.71 0.15
N LEU A 59 29.68 -2.04 1.19
CA LEU A 59 29.05 -3.35 1.33
C LEU A 59 27.99 -3.59 0.24
N ALA A 60 27.22 -2.57 -0.12
CA ALA A 60 26.21 -2.66 -1.16
C ALA A 60 26.85 -3.00 -2.52
N VAL A 61 27.89 -2.26 -2.91
CA VAL A 61 28.68 -2.56 -4.12
C VAL A 61 29.21 -3.99 -4.07
N PHE A 62 29.81 -4.40 -2.94
CA PHE A 62 30.34 -5.75 -2.80
C PHE A 62 29.27 -6.81 -3.06
N TYR A 63 28.09 -6.70 -2.46
CA TYR A 63 27.04 -7.69 -2.63
C TYR A 63 26.48 -7.73 -4.05
N VAL A 64 26.32 -6.57 -4.70
CA VAL A 64 25.86 -6.50 -6.08
C VAL A 64 26.87 -7.14 -7.04
N LEU A 65 28.17 -6.90 -6.86
CA LEU A 65 29.22 -7.56 -7.63
C LEU A 65 29.25 -9.10 -7.44
N HIS A 66 28.59 -9.62 -6.40
CA HIS A 66 28.41 -11.04 -6.16
C HIS A 66 27.01 -11.55 -6.57
N GLY A 67 26.30 -10.80 -7.42
CA GLY A 67 25.03 -11.21 -8.02
C GLY A 67 23.83 -11.17 -7.09
N LYS A 68 23.91 -10.38 -6.01
CA LYS A 68 22.81 -10.18 -5.06
C LYS A 68 22.18 -8.80 -5.22
N THR A 69 20.90 -8.68 -4.93
CA THR A 69 20.24 -7.38 -4.77
C THR A 69 20.37 -6.92 -3.32
N VAL A 70 20.36 -5.60 -3.11
CA VAL A 70 20.56 -5.00 -1.79
C VAL A 70 19.42 -4.04 -1.47
N ASP A 71 18.79 -4.24 -0.33
CA ASP A 71 17.87 -3.29 0.28
C ASP A 71 18.56 -2.60 1.43
N ILE A 72 18.66 -1.27 1.35
CA ILE A 72 19.28 -0.43 2.37
C ILE A 72 18.17 0.27 3.13
N ILE A 73 17.99 -0.13 4.39
CA ILE A 73 16.98 0.41 5.27
C ILE A 73 17.60 1.55 6.08
N THR A 74 17.01 2.74 6.00
CA THR A 74 17.41 3.93 6.75
C THR A 74 16.27 4.45 7.64
N SER A 75 16.53 5.43 8.50
CA SER A 75 15.56 5.89 9.50
C SER A 75 14.42 6.75 8.94
N SER A 76 14.56 7.32 7.73
CA SER A 76 13.51 8.13 7.09
C SER A 76 13.54 8.12 5.55
N PRO A 77 12.40 8.38 4.87
CA PRO A 77 12.34 8.49 3.41
C PRO A 77 13.25 9.58 2.83
N VAL A 78 13.40 10.71 3.52
CA VAL A 78 14.25 11.82 3.06
C VAL A 78 15.72 11.40 3.04
N LEU A 79 16.17 10.64 4.05
CA LEU A 79 17.53 10.08 4.07
C LEU A 79 17.70 9.03 2.96
N ALA A 80 16.66 8.24 2.67
CA ALA A 80 16.71 7.23 1.62
C ALA A 80 16.93 7.86 0.24
N GLU A 81 16.16 8.90 -0.10
CA GLU A 81 16.30 9.65 -1.36
C GLU A 81 17.67 10.33 -1.45
N ARG A 82 18.10 11.01 -0.38
CA ARG A 82 19.41 11.66 -0.31
C ARG A 82 20.54 10.65 -0.53
N ASP A 83 20.56 9.57 0.22
CA ASP A 83 21.66 8.61 0.20
C ASP A 83 21.71 7.84 -1.13
N ALA A 84 20.56 7.57 -1.76
CA ALA A 84 20.50 7.00 -3.11
C ALA A 84 21.17 7.93 -4.14
N LYS A 85 20.90 9.24 -4.05
CA LYS A 85 21.46 10.26 -4.94
C LYS A 85 22.95 10.52 -4.67
N GLU A 86 23.36 10.61 -3.42
CA GLU A 86 24.76 10.86 -3.04
C GLU A 86 25.68 9.72 -3.48
N ASN A 87 25.22 8.47 -3.37
CA ASN A 87 26.02 7.30 -3.76
C ASN A 87 25.87 6.92 -5.24
N GLU A 88 25.03 7.60 -6.02
CA GLU A 88 24.78 7.30 -7.43
C GLU A 88 26.08 7.30 -8.25
N LYS A 89 26.95 8.29 -8.03
CA LYS A 89 28.23 8.39 -8.74
C LYS A 89 29.15 7.20 -8.43
N LEU A 90 29.23 6.77 -7.17
CA LEU A 90 29.99 5.58 -6.78
C LEU A 90 29.43 4.32 -7.45
N TYR A 91 28.11 4.15 -7.45
CA TYR A 91 27.46 2.98 -8.05
C TYR A 91 27.62 2.94 -9.58
N ASN A 92 27.57 4.09 -10.24
CA ASN A 92 27.81 4.22 -11.68
C ASN A 92 29.23 3.81 -12.10
N LEU A 93 30.24 3.92 -11.23
CA LEU A 93 31.60 3.41 -11.52
C LEU A 93 31.64 1.88 -11.71
N PHE A 94 30.59 1.17 -11.29
CA PHE A 94 30.45 -0.28 -11.37
C PHE A 94 29.28 -0.72 -12.24
N ASP A 95 28.65 0.21 -12.97
CA ASP A 95 27.39 -0.02 -13.71
C ASP A 95 26.26 -0.56 -12.81
N ILE A 96 26.26 -0.16 -11.53
CA ILE A 96 25.26 -0.58 -10.55
C ILE A 96 24.11 0.41 -10.54
N SER A 97 22.90 -0.09 -10.73
CA SER A 97 21.70 0.73 -10.68
C SER A 97 21.15 0.88 -9.25
N VAL A 98 20.76 2.11 -8.89
CA VAL A 98 20.24 2.48 -7.58
C VAL A 98 18.90 3.23 -7.70
N SER A 99 18.01 3.07 -6.72
CA SER A 99 16.81 3.90 -6.56
C SER A 99 16.35 3.91 -5.09
N HIS A 100 15.21 4.53 -4.81
CA HIS A 100 14.57 4.55 -3.51
C HIS A 100 13.06 4.27 -3.63
N ASN A 101 12.44 3.71 -2.59
CA ASN A 101 11.02 3.31 -2.59
C ASN A 101 10.07 4.35 -1.94
N SER A 102 10.52 5.60 -1.83
CA SER A 102 9.81 6.66 -1.10
C SER A 102 8.65 7.29 -1.88
N SER A 103 8.49 6.98 -3.17
CA SER A 103 7.42 7.55 -4.00
C SER A 103 6.04 7.04 -3.59
N GLU A 104 5.03 7.92 -3.63
CA GLU A 104 3.62 7.55 -3.47
C GLU A 104 3.07 6.81 -4.71
N ASN A 105 3.71 6.98 -5.87
CA ASN A 105 3.31 6.33 -7.11
C ASN A 105 3.76 4.85 -7.14
N VAL A 106 2.80 3.94 -7.29
CA VAL A 106 3.03 2.49 -7.34
C VAL A 106 3.95 2.09 -8.50
N ASP A 107 3.83 2.72 -9.66
CA ASP A 107 4.61 2.36 -10.85
C ASP A 107 6.06 2.82 -10.74
N GLU A 108 6.29 3.97 -10.10
CA GLU A 108 7.64 4.43 -9.75
C GLU A 108 8.30 3.48 -8.75
N ARG A 109 7.56 3.03 -7.73
CA ARG A 109 8.08 2.04 -6.78
C ARG A 109 8.39 0.70 -7.45
N ARG A 110 7.54 0.23 -8.36
CA ARG A 110 7.82 -1.00 -9.12
C ARG A 110 9.13 -0.87 -9.91
N SER A 111 9.31 0.26 -10.59
CA SER A 111 10.54 0.58 -11.33
C SER A 111 11.77 0.70 -10.41
N ALA A 112 11.59 1.17 -9.17
CA ALA A 112 12.66 1.22 -8.18
C ALA A 112 13.12 -0.18 -7.76
N TYR A 113 12.20 -1.13 -7.56
CA TYR A 113 12.53 -2.50 -7.20
C TYR A 113 13.19 -3.31 -8.34
N GLU A 114 13.18 -2.83 -9.59
CA GLU A 114 13.96 -3.41 -10.69
C GLU A 114 15.45 -3.07 -10.61
N LYS A 115 15.85 -2.05 -9.84
CA LYS A 115 17.25 -1.67 -9.67
C LYS A 115 18.01 -2.70 -8.84
N GLN A 116 19.34 -2.64 -8.77
CA GLN A 116 20.13 -3.57 -7.96
C GLN A 116 20.18 -3.15 -6.49
N ILE A 117 20.21 -1.85 -6.22
CA ILE A 117 20.20 -1.26 -4.88
C ILE A 117 18.92 -0.43 -4.70
N VAL A 118 18.20 -0.65 -3.60
CA VAL A 118 17.03 0.14 -3.23
C VAL A 118 17.21 0.69 -1.82
N TYR A 119 17.13 2.02 -1.69
CA TYR A 119 17.06 2.68 -0.40
C TYR A 119 15.60 2.87 0.03
N GLY A 120 15.34 2.78 1.33
CA GLY A 120 14.01 3.01 1.86
C GLY A 120 14.01 3.07 3.38
N ASP A 121 12.95 3.61 3.96
CA ASP A 121 12.71 3.44 5.39
C ASP A 121 11.94 2.16 5.67
N VAL A 122 11.91 1.76 6.94
CA VAL A 122 11.20 0.54 7.39
C VAL A 122 9.75 0.54 6.92
N SER A 123 9.05 1.66 7.09
CA SER A 123 7.63 1.77 6.76
C SER A 123 7.36 1.63 5.26
N SER A 124 8.21 2.20 4.40
CA SER A 124 8.05 2.06 2.94
C SER A 124 8.25 0.62 2.47
N PHE A 125 9.27 -0.08 3.00
CA PHE A 125 9.46 -1.50 2.69
C PHE A 125 8.30 -2.36 3.21
N GLN A 126 7.83 -2.10 4.43
CA GLN A 126 6.68 -2.80 5.01
C GLN A 126 5.40 -2.54 4.21
N ARG A 127 5.15 -1.29 3.80
CA ARG A 127 3.99 -0.92 2.97
C ARG A 127 3.97 -1.74 1.69
N ASP A 128 5.08 -1.78 0.96
CA ASP A 128 5.14 -2.48 -0.32
C ASP A 128 5.03 -4.00 -0.15
N TYR A 129 5.63 -4.55 0.92
CA TYR A 129 5.46 -5.96 1.28
C TYR A 129 3.99 -6.29 1.58
N LEU A 130 3.31 -5.48 2.39
CA LEU A 130 1.90 -5.70 2.74
C LEU A 130 0.98 -5.53 1.52
N LEU A 131 1.25 -4.56 0.65
CA LEU A 131 0.50 -4.36 -0.59
C LEU A 131 0.62 -5.55 -1.54
N ASP A 132 1.80 -6.15 -1.63
CA ASP A 132 2.00 -7.35 -2.44
C ASP A 132 1.36 -8.58 -1.81
N HIS A 133 1.58 -8.77 -0.51
CA HIS A 133 1.11 -9.95 0.21
C HIS A 133 -0.41 -10.02 0.35
N PHE A 134 -1.08 -8.89 0.63
CA PHE A 134 -2.51 -8.84 0.90
C PHE A 134 -3.35 -8.35 -0.28
N TYR A 135 -2.79 -7.52 -1.17
CA TYR A 135 -3.54 -6.89 -2.27
C TYR A 135 -3.02 -7.27 -3.67
N GLY A 136 -1.99 -8.11 -3.77
CA GLY A 136 -1.49 -8.63 -5.05
C GLY A 136 -1.00 -7.54 -6.01
N LYS A 137 -0.49 -6.41 -5.51
CA LYS A 137 -0.08 -5.25 -6.33
C LYS A 137 1.16 -5.50 -7.20
N ARG A 138 1.96 -6.53 -6.87
CA ARG A 138 3.19 -6.94 -7.58
C ARG A 138 4.17 -5.76 -7.76
N ILE A 139 4.49 -5.10 -6.66
CA ILE A 139 5.41 -3.96 -6.56
C ILE A 139 6.85 -4.46 -6.45
N LEU A 140 7.10 -5.48 -5.63
CA LEU A 140 8.44 -6.03 -5.36
C LEU A 140 8.97 -6.88 -6.52
N GLY A 141 8.09 -7.38 -7.39
CA GLY A 141 8.43 -8.22 -8.53
C GLY A 141 9.29 -9.42 -8.13
N ASP A 142 10.36 -9.65 -8.88
CA ASP A 142 11.31 -10.74 -8.68
C ASP A 142 12.01 -10.71 -7.30
N ARG A 143 12.02 -9.57 -6.60
CA ARG A 143 12.62 -9.47 -5.25
C ARG A 143 11.80 -10.16 -4.17
N TYR A 144 10.51 -10.41 -4.41
CA TYR A 144 9.64 -11.13 -3.47
C TYR A 144 9.94 -12.64 -3.49
N GLU A 145 10.19 -13.19 -4.68
CA GLU A 145 10.33 -14.64 -4.88
C GLU A 145 11.80 -15.11 -4.89
N ASN A 146 12.75 -14.23 -5.25
CA ASN A 146 14.16 -14.60 -5.33
C ASN A 146 14.88 -14.49 -3.98
N GLY A 147 15.37 -15.61 -3.45
CA GLY A 147 16.24 -15.70 -2.26
C GLY A 147 17.64 -15.09 -2.42
N ARG A 148 17.85 -14.12 -3.33
CA ARG A 148 19.13 -13.45 -3.62
C ARG A 148 19.22 -12.03 -3.03
N LYS A 149 18.45 -11.75 -2.00
CA LYS A 149 18.38 -10.45 -1.31
C LYS A 149 19.34 -10.40 -0.13
N ASN A 150 20.08 -9.30 0.00
CA ASN A 150 20.64 -8.89 1.29
C ASN A 150 19.96 -7.62 1.78
N ILE A 151 19.93 -7.47 3.10
CA ILE A 151 19.41 -6.29 3.76
C ILE A 151 20.56 -5.66 4.56
N LEU A 152 20.80 -4.38 4.32
CA LEU A 152 21.69 -3.55 5.14
C LEU A 152 20.81 -2.58 5.92
N VAL A 153 20.96 -2.55 7.24
CA VAL A 153 20.13 -1.71 8.11
C VAL A 153 21.00 -0.65 8.75
N ASP A 154 20.71 0.61 8.43
CA ASP A 154 21.26 1.75 9.15
C ASP A 154 20.41 2.07 10.40
N GLU A 155 21.04 2.67 11.40
CA GLU A 155 20.43 3.11 12.66
C GLU A 155 19.46 2.07 13.27
N VAL A 156 19.92 0.82 13.37
CA VAL A 156 19.08 -0.31 13.82
C VAL A 156 18.53 -0.14 15.23
N ASP A 157 19.22 0.61 16.09
CA ASP A 157 18.76 1.01 17.40
C ASP A 157 17.51 1.89 17.30
N SER A 158 17.52 2.90 16.44
CA SER A 158 16.34 3.74 16.19
C SER A 158 15.15 2.92 15.64
N MET A 159 15.43 1.87 14.87
CA MET A 159 14.37 1.03 14.29
C MET A 159 13.79 0.04 15.30
N LEU A 160 14.65 -0.65 16.05
CA LEU A 160 14.23 -1.73 16.94
C LEU A 160 13.81 -1.23 18.33
N LEU A 161 14.43 -0.17 18.83
CA LEU A 161 14.15 0.36 20.17
C LEU A 161 13.12 1.49 20.08
N ASP A 162 13.37 2.51 19.26
CA ASP A 162 12.49 3.70 19.24
C ASP A 162 11.21 3.43 18.45
N LYS A 163 11.33 2.82 17.27
CA LYS A 163 10.21 2.51 16.37
C LYS A 163 9.72 1.06 16.46
N GLY A 164 10.30 0.24 17.33
CA GLY A 164 9.99 -1.20 17.40
C GLY A 164 8.53 -1.51 17.73
N ASN A 165 7.84 -0.57 18.39
CA ASN A 165 6.43 -0.69 18.75
C ASN A 165 5.47 0.00 17.75
N CYS A 166 5.98 0.59 16.68
CA CYS A 166 5.15 1.20 15.64
C CYS A 166 4.56 0.12 14.74
N VAL A 167 3.23 0.08 14.65
CA VAL A 167 2.50 -0.80 13.74
C VAL A 167 2.10 0.00 12.49
N LEU A 168 2.46 -0.50 11.31
CA LEU A 168 2.03 0.07 10.04
C LEU A 168 0.63 -0.46 9.68
N TYR A 169 -0.31 0.45 9.44
CA TYR A 169 -1.65 0.12 8.94
C TYR A 169 -1.79 0.53 7.48
N LEU A 170 -2.30 -0.39 6.64
CA LEU A 170 -2.76 -0.06 5.30
C LEU A 170 -4.24 0.30 5.34
N SER A 171 -4.56 1.57 5.09
CA SER A 171 -5.93 2.01 4.89
C SER A 171 -6.27 2.00 3.39
N HIS A 172 -7.43 1.45 3.07
CA HIS A 172 -8.02 1.54 1.73
C HIS A 172 -9.44 2.08 1.88
N GLN A 173 -9.96 2.75 0.85
CA GLN A 173 -11.38 3.07 0.83
C GLN A 173 -12.18 1.77 0.89
N PRO A 174 -13.15 1.65 1.80
CA PRO A 174 -14.06 0.52 1.81
C PRO A 174 -14.72 0.39 0.44
N PRO A 175 -14.69 -0.79 -0.20
CA PRO A 175 -15.40 -0.97 -1.45
C PRO A 175 -16.90 -0.70 -1.25
N ASN A 176 -17.55 -0.12 -2.26
CA ASN A 176 -19.00 0.13 -2.31
C ASN A 176 -19.58 1.20 -1.36
N LEU A 177 -18.79 2.10 -0.77
CA LEU A 177 -19.37 3.27 -0.09
C LEU A 177 -20.14 4.19 -1.05
N ASP A 178 -19.75 4.24 -2.33
CA ASP A 178 -20.46 5.03 -3.36
C ASP A 178 -21.91 4.57 -3.52
N SER A 179 -22.20 3.27 -3.37
CA SER A 179 -23.57 2.74 -3.43
C SER A 179 -24.43 3.20 -2.24
N LEU A 180 -23.80 3.59 -1.12
CA LEU A 180 -24.47 4.14 0.05
C LEU A 180 -24.66 5.65 -0.05
N GLU A 181 -24.04 6.33 -1.01
CA GLU A 181 -24.17 7.78 -1.18
C GLU A 181 -25.64 8.19 -1.38
N SER A 182 -26.37 7.47 -2.24
CA SER A 182 -27.80 7.70 -2.45
C SER A 182 -28.62 7.50 -1.17
N VAL A 183 -28.25 6.53 -0.34
CA VAL A 183 -28.91 6.26 0.95
C VAL A 183 -28.63 7.39 1.93
N TYR A 184 -27.39 7.88 2.01
CA TYR A 184 -27.01 9.00 2.87
C TYR A 184 -27.71 10.30 2.47
N VAL A 185 -27.79 10.60 1.17
CA VAL A 185 -28.52 11.76 0.64
C VAL A 185 -30.01 11.67 0.98
N PHE A 186 -30.60 10.47 0.85
CA PHE A 186 -32.00 10.26 1.18
C PHE A 186 -32.29 10.43 2.68
N ILE A 187 -31.45 9.84 3.54
CA ILE A 187 -31.54 10.03 5.01
C ILE A 187 -31.43 11.51 5.36
N TRP A 188 -30.47 12.24 4.76
CA TRP A 188 -30.31 13.67 4.98
C TRP A 188 -31.55 14.45 4.57
N GLN A 189 -32.11 14.18 3.39
CA GLN A 189 -33.33 14.82 2.91
C GLN A 189 -34.51 14.58 3.87
N MET A 190 -34.68 13.35 4.37
CA MET A 190 -35.72 13.05 5.36
C MET A 190 -35.54 13.81 6.67
N ILE A 191 -34.31 13.90 7.19
CA ILE A 191 -34.02 14.65 8.41
C ILE A 191 -34.32 16.14 8.20
N VAL A 192 -33.86 16.73 7.10
CA VAL A 192 -34.08 18.15 6.79
C VAL A 192 -35.55 18.46 6.58
N MET A 193 -36.28 17.67 5.78
CA MET A 193 -37.72 17.90 5.53
C MET A 193 -38.55 17.78 6.82
N ASN A 194 -38.22 16.83 7.69
CA ASN A 194 -38.90 16.67 8.98
C ASN A 194 -38.57 17.80 9.95
N ALA A 195 -37.31 18.26 9.99
CA ALA A 195 -36.88 19.41 10.77
C ALA A 195 -37.57 20.71 10.32
N VAL A 196 -37.68 20.94 9.00
CA VAL A 196 -38.37 22.10 8.41
C VAL A 196 -39.87 22.08 8.72
N ASN A 197 -40.48 20.89 8.74
CA ASN A 197 -41.90 20.71 9.05
C ASN A 197 -42.22 20.59 10.56
N GLY A 198 -41.21 20.73 11.44
CA GLY A 198 -41.39 20.65 12.89
C GLY A 198 -41.81 19.27 13.41
N LYS A 199 -41.61 18.20 12.63
CA LYS A 199 -41.94 16.82 13.02
C LYS A 199 -40.68 16.10 13.49
N CYS A 200 -40.69 15.62 14.73
CA CYS A 200 -39.60 14.79 15.26
C CYS A 200 -39.96 13.32 15.02
N VAL A 201 -39.24 12.66 14.10
CA VAL A 201 -39.45 11.23 13.79
C VAL A 201 -38.43 10.41 14.59
N PRO A 202 -38.84 9.40 15.38
CA PRO A 202 -37.93 8.48 16.04
C PRO A 202 -36.99 7.77 15.05
N VAL A 203 -35.74 7.52 15.46
CA VAL A 203 -34.73 6.84 14.62
C VAL A 203 -35.19 5.47 14.12
N SER A 204 -35.96 4.75 14.94
CA SER A 204 -36.56 3.45 14.59
C SER A 204 -37.56 3.55 13.45
N GLU A 205 -38.36 4.62 13.39
CA GLU A 205 -39.33 4.85 12.32
C GLU A 205 -38.66 5.35 11.04
N MET A 206 -37.61 6.17 11.16
CA MET A 206 -36.81 6.62 10.01
C MET A 206 -36.24 5.44 9.21
N LYS A 207 -35.75 4.40 9.89
CA LYS A 207 -35.22 3.22 9.20
C LYS A 207 -36.27 2.55 8.31
N THR A 208 -37.48 2.36 8.83
CA THR A 208 -38.58 1.75 8.08
C THR A 208 -38.98 2.62 6.89
N ILE A 209 -39.13 3.94 7.10
CA ILE A 209 -39.52 4.87 6.04
C ILE A 209 -38.46 4.94 4.93
N VAL A 210 -37.17 4.90 5.28
CA VAL A 210 -36.08 4.91 4.30
C VAL A 210 -36.09 3.63 3.47
N LEU A 211 -36.25 2.47 4.10
CA LEU A 211 -36.32 1.19 3.39
C LEU A 211 -37.57 1.11 2.51
N ASP A 212 -38.73 1.52 3.02
CA ASP A 212 -39.96 1.55 2.22
C ASP A 212 -39.83 2.47 1.00
N ASN A 213 -39.23 3.65 1.13
CA ASN A 213 -39.09 4.54 -0.04
C ASN A 213 -38.04 4.05 -1.05
N ILE A 214 -37.00 3.33 -0.60
CA ILE A 214 -35.98 2.78 -1.50
C ILE A 214 -36.49 1.53 -2.23
N PHE A 215 -37.26 0.67 -1.55
CA PHE A 215 -37.61 -0.67 -2.06
C PHE A 215 -39.08 -0.83 -2.46
N SER A 216 -39.97 0.10 -2.14
CA SER A 216 -41.41 -0.03 -2.45
C SER A 216 -41.83 0.64 -3.76
N ILE A 217 -40.89 0.97 -4.66
CA ILE A 217 -41.19 1.49 -6.00
C ILE A 217 -40.83 0.43 -7.03
N LEU A 218 -41.83 -0.06 -7.75
CA LEU A 218 -41.66 -0.93 -8.90
C LEU A 218 -41.39 -0.07 -10.14
N ASP A 219 -40.30 -0.29 -10.88
CA ASP A 219 -40.11 0.33 -12.20
C ASP A 219 -40.67 -0.60 -13.28
N LYS A 220 -41.44 -0.07 -14.25
CA LYS A 220 -41.86 -0.80 -15.47
C LYS A 220 -40.69 -1.50 -16.15
N LYS A 221 -39.49 -0.94 -16.06
CA LYS A 221 -38.28 -1.55 -16.63
C LYS A 221 -37.90 -2.87 -15.97
N GLU A 222 -38.22 -3.06 -14.68
CA GLU A 222 -37.95 -4.31 -13.98
C GLU A 222 -38.82 -5.46 -14.49
N LEU A 223 -40.03 -5.18 -14.98
CA LEU A 223 -40.91 -6.18 -15.60
C LEU A 223 -40.34 -6.74 -16.91
N ASN A 224 -39.40 -6.03 -17.56
CA ASN A 224 -38.67 -6.57 -18.72
C ASN A 224 -37.80 -7.80 -18.37
N LYS A 225 -37.54 -8.05 -17.07
CA LYS A 225 -36.85 -9.27 -16.62
C LYS A 225 -37.76 -10.50 -16.72
N LEU A 226 -39.09 -10.32 -16.70
CA LEU A 226 -40.07 -11.40 -16.74
C LEU A 226 -40.49 -11.74 -18.18
N THR A 227 -40.63 -10.73 -19.05
CA THR A 227 -40.98 -10.94 -20.45
C THR A 227 -40.43 -9.81 -21.33
N LYS A 228 -40.22 -10.08 -22.62
CA LYS A 228 -39.80 -9.06 -23.62
C LYS A 228 -40.99 -8.48 -24.40
N ASP A 229 -42.19 -9.02 -24.21
CA ASP A 229 -43.38 -8.53 -24.88
C ASP A 229 -43.95 -7.30 -24.16
N ARG A 230 -43.94 -6.17 -24.85
CA ARG A 230 -44.36 -4.88 -24.28
C ARG A 230 -45.85 -4.83 -23.97
N LYS A 231 -46.70 -5.54 -24.73
CA LYS A 231 -48.15 -5.56 -24.48
C LYS A 231 -48.46 -6.24 -23.16
N ILE A 232 -47.81 -7.37 -22.90
CA ILE A 232 -47.99 -8.12 -21.65
C ILE A 232 -47.50 -7.30 -20.45
N ILE A 233 -46.41 -6.54 -20.59
CA ILE A 233 -45.93 -5.65 -19.53
C ILE A 233 -46.94 -4.54 -19.21
N GLU A 234 -47.56 -3.96 -20.24
CA GLU A 234 -48.60 -2.94 -20.05
C GLU A 234 -49.86 -3.51 -19.42
N GLU A 235 -50.28 -4.71 -19.82
CA GLU A 235 -51.42 -5.42 -19.22
C GLU A 235 -51.17 -5.73 -17.73
N ILE A 236 -50.00 -6.30 -17.39
CA ILE A 236 -49.61 -6.58 -16.00
C ILE A 236 -49.58 -5.29 -15.17
N TRP A 237 -49.02 -4.21 -15.72
CA TRP A 237 -48.92 -2.95 -14.98
C TRP A 237 -50.30 -2.35 -14.70
N ASN A 238 -51.20 -2.36 -15.67
CA ASN A 238 -52.56 -1.85 -15.50
C ASN A 238 -53.35 -2.72 -14.51
N GLU A 239 -53.20 -4.04 -14.56
CA GLU A 239 -53.82 -4.96 -13.61
C GLU A 239 -53.31 -4.76 -12.18
N LEU A 240 -52.03 -4.42 -12.00
CA LEU A 240 -51.47 -4.08 -10.68
C LEU A 240 -52.04 -2.76 -10.12
N ILE A 241 -52.32 -1.77 -10.98
CA ILE A 241 -52.99 -0.52 -10.58
C ILE A 241 -54.46 -0.78 -10.24
N GLU A 242 -55.20 -1.49 -11.10
CA GLU A 242 -56.62 -1.78 -10.93
C GLU A 242 -56.90 -2.58 -9.64
N ASN A 243 -55.99 -3.48 -9.26
CA ASN A 243 -56.07 -4.26 -8.03
C ASN A 243 -55.55 -3.51 -6.77
N ASN A 244 -55.22 -2.21 -6.87
CA ASN A 244 -54.64 -1.41 -5.78
C ASN A 244 -53.34 -1.99 -5.20
N ASN A 245 -52.57 -2.74 -5.98
CA ASN A 245 -51.28 -3.27 -5.54
C ASN A 245 -50.18 -2.20 -5.65
N ILE A 246 -50.28 -1.33 -6.66
CA ILE A 246 -49.39 -0.18 -6.88
C ILE A 246 -50.18 1.08 -7.26
N ASP A 247 -49.62 2.27 -7.03
CA ASP A 247 -50.16 3.53 -7.56
C ASP A 247 -49.66 3.83 -8.99
N ASP A 248 -50.15 4.92 -9.58
CA ASP A 248 -49.76 5.38 -10.93
C ASP A 248 -48.25 5.65 -11.08
N SER A 249 -47.55 5.87 -9.96
CA SER A 249 -46.10 6.08 -9.92
C SER A 249 -45.29 4.78 -9.73
N GLY A 250 -45.97 3.64 -9.57
CA GLY A 250 -45.35 2.34 -9.33
C GLY A 250 -45.08 2.05 -7.85
N LYS A 251 -45.58 2.88 -6.93
CA LYS A 251 -45.39 2.68 -5.50
C LYS A 251 -46.32 1.60 -4.98
N ILE A 252 -45.78 0.60 -4.30
CA ILE A 252 -46.53 -0.52 -3.72
C ILE A 252 -47.42 0.00 -2.58
N LEU A 253 -48.72 -0.29 -2.68
CA LEU A 253 -49.76 0.17 -1.75
C LEU A 253 -50.18 -0.92 -0.74
N SER A 254 -49.71 -2.16 -0.90
CA SER A 254 -50.11 -3.28 -0.05
C SER A 254 -49.61 -3.08 1.40
N SER A 255 -50.59 -2.89 2.29
CA SER A 255 -50.45 -2.76 3.74
C SER A 255 -50.46 -4.11 4.45
N GLU A 256 -49.83 -5.14 3.87
CA GLU A 256 -49.43 -6.32 4.62
C GLU A 256 -47.95 -6.20 4.94
N THR A 257 -47.70 -5.90 6.21
CA THR A 257 -46.41 -5.81 6.85
C THR A 257 -45.50 -6.96 6.39
N ILE A 258 -44.51 -6.68 5.53
CA ILE A 258 -43.35 -7.57 5.39
C ILE A 258 -42.62 -7.46 6.73
N LYS A 259 -43.05 -8.26 7.70
CA LYS A 259 -42.26 -8.55 8.89
C LYS A 259 -41.04 -9.31 8.40
N PHE A 260 -39.93 -8.60 8.21
CA PHE A 260 -38.63 -9.24 8.24
C PHE A 260 -38.45 -9.85 9.63
N GLN A 261 -38.81 -11.13 9.78
CA GLN A 261 -38.34 -11.93 10.90
C GLN A 261 -36.85 -12.10 10.69
N ASN A 262 -36.07 -11.49 11.57
CA ASN A 262 -34.63 -11.74 11.68
C ASN A 262 -34.44 -13.19 12.13
N GLU A 263 -33.83 -14.01 11.29
CA GLU A 263 -32.95 -15.12 11.72
C GLU A 263 -31.51 -14.77 11.37
#